data_AF-A0A3B3SFR0-F1
#
_entry.id   AF-A0A3B3SFR0-F1
#
_cell.length_a   1.000
_cell.length_b   1.000
_cell.length_c   1.000
_cell.angle_alpha   90.00
_cell.angle_beta   90.00
_cell.angle_gamma   90.00
#
_symmetry.space_group_name_H-M   'P 1'
#
loop_
_entity.id
_entity.type
_entity.pdbx_description
1 polymer ?
#
loop_
_entity_poly.entity_id
_entity_poly.type
_entity_poly.pdbx_seq_one_letter_code
_entity_poly.pdbx_strand_id
1 'polypeptide(L)'
;MSQKGKMASVCPVLFLILAVGWAAMPVMRSTCNSMRRNETLYQKFLKQHFAPKMVAKKCDREIVKRKIYGDEGTHSCKQVNTFIADGKKKDILGVCDKAGSPYPGNLTISNKPFHVITCKLKGKSDRRPCKYRGDSSTRKIVIRCENKLPVHYEEGKIIPPANESV
;
A
#
# COMPACT_ATOMS: atom_id res chain seq x y z
N MET A 1 39.38 -4.80 3.70
CA MET A 1 38.77 -5.93 4.45
C MET A 1 37.35 -6.12 3.89
N SER A 2 37.12 -7.10 3.01
CA SER A 2 36.82 -8.51 3.33
C SER A 2 35.53 -8.61 4.16
N GLN A 3 34.42 -9.18 3.68
CA GLN A 3 34.32 -10.55 3.16
C GLN A 3 33.38 -10.71 1.96
N LYS A 4 33.82 -11.60 1.06
CA LYS A 4 33.04 -12.34 0.06
C LYS A 4 32.10 -13.34 0.76
N GLY A 5 30.83 -13.37 0.39
CA GLY A 5 29.92 -14.48 0.68
C GLY A 5 29.30 -14.98 -0.63
N LYS A 6 29.87 -16.05 -1.20
CA LYS A 6 29.33 -16.75 -2.37
C LYS A 6 28.10 -17.55 -1.91
N MET A 7 26.91 -17.26 -2.46
CA MET A 7 25.83 -18.26 -2.46
C MET A 7 25.86 -18.97 -3.81
N ALA A 8 26.56 -20.10 -3.84
CA ALA A 8 26.41 -21.06 -4.93
C ALA A 8 24.99 -21.65 -4.83
N SER A 9 24.13 -21.31 -5.79
CA SER A 9 22.86 -21.99 -5.97
C SER A 9 23.13 -23.29 -6.73
N VAL A 10 23.24 -24.39 -5.98
CA VAL A 10 23.39 -25.73 -6.54
C VAL A 10 22.02 -26.19 -7.03
N CYS A 11 21.87 -26.35 -8.35
CA CYS A 11 20.74 -27.05 -8.94
C CYS A 11 21.19 -28.50 -9.14
N PRO A 12 20.66 -29.49 -8.40
CA PRO A 12 21.10 -30.86 -8.55
C PRO A 12 20.41 -31.43 -9.79
N VAL A 13 21.07 -31.35 -10.94
CA VAL A 13 20.63 -32.14 -12.10
C VAL A 13 21.53 -33.37 -12.12
N LEU A 14 20.96 -34.49 -11.67
CA LEU A 14 21.60 -35.80 -11.66
C LEU A 14 21.84 -36.21 -13.12
N PHE A 15 23.09 -36.14 -13.58
CA PHE A 15 23.47 -36.52 -14.94
C PHE A 15 24.22 -37.86 -14.91
N LEU A 16 23.51 -38.96 -15.17
CA LEU A 16 24.13 -40.20 -15.69
C LEU A 16 24.28 -40.02 -17.19
N ILE A 17 25.48 -39.68 -17.66
CA ILE A 17 25.78 -39.53 -19.09
C ILE A 17 26.59 -40.75 -19.52
N LEU A 18 25.97 -41.64 -20.31
CA LEU A 18 26.70 -42.53 -21.21
C LEU A 18 26.64 -41.93 -22.61
N ALA A 19 27.77 -41.29 -22.94
CA ALA A 19 28.42 -41.08 -24.22
C ALA A 19 27.64 -41.07 -25.57
N VAL A 20 28.03 -40.05 -26.35
CA VAL A 20 28.20 -39.94 -27.81
C VAL A 20 27.01 -39.50 -28.68
N GLY A 21 27.19 -38.33 -29.31
CA GLY A 21 26.48 -37.94 -30.53
C GLY A 21 26.36 -36.42 -30.66
N TRP A 22 27.07 -35.82 -31.62
CA TRP A 22 26.96 -34.41 -31.98
C TRP A 22 25.51 -34.04 -32.35
N ALA A 23 24.91 -33.16 -31.57
CA ALA A 23 23.79 -32.32 -32.00
C ALA A 23 24.04 -30.92 -31.43
N ALA A 24 23.89 -29.89 -32.28
CA ALA A 24 24.10 -28.50 -31.94
C ALA A 24 23.38 -28.16 -30.62
N MET A 25 24.16 -27.80 -29.59
CA MET A 25 23.58 -27.42 -28.30
C MET A 25 22.78 -26.13 -28.50
N PRO A 26 21.46 -26.11 -28.25
CA PRO A 26 20.75 -24.85 -28.19
C PRO A 26 21.35 -24.06 -27.04
N VAL A 27 21.82 -22.84 -27.31
CA VAL A 27 22.19 -21.88 -26.26
C VAL A 27 20.95 -21.69 -25.39
N MET A 28 20.92 -22.36 -24.24
CA MET A 28 19.86 -22.18 -23.25
C MET A 28 19.99 -20.76 -22.73
N ARG A 29 19.28 -19.82 -23.36
CA ARG A 29 19.20 -18.43 -22.92
C ARG A 29 18.50 -18.42 -21.58
N SER A 30 19.29 -18.48 -20.50
CA SER A 30 18.82 -18.30 -19.14
C SER A 30 18.28 -16.89 -19.01
N THR A 31 16.99 -16.70 -19.25
CA THR A 31 16.28 -15.52 -18.77
C THR A 31 16.15 -15.70 -17.25
N CYS A 32 17.11 -15.15 -16.51
CA CYS A 32 16.84 -14.77 -15.12
C CYS A 32 15.81 -13.64 -15.20
N ASN A 33 14.54 -14.05 -15.31
CA ASN A 33 13.44 -13.12 -15.36
C ASN A 33 13.32 -12.55 -13.94
N SER A 34 13.95 -11.41 -13.71
CA SER A 34 13.72 -10.59 -12.52
C SER A 34 12.25 -10.17 -12.54
N MET A 35 11.39 -11.01 -11.95
CA MET A 35 10.01 -10.65 -11.70
C MET A 35 10.00 -9.51 -10.69
N ARG A 36 10.05 -8.26 -11.18
CA ARG A 36 9.53 -7.11 -10.44
C ARG A 36 8.05 -7.40 -10.19
N ARG A 37 7.70 -7.93 -9.01
CA ARG A 37 6.31 -8.10 -8.62
C ARG A 37 5.68 -6.71 -8.53
N ASN A 38 4.80 -6.40 -9.48
CA ASN A 38 3.98 -5.19 -9.44
C ASN A 38 3.11 -5.20 -8.18
N GLU A 39 3.08 -4.08 -7.45
CA GLU A 39 2.23 -3.91 -6.27
C GLU A 39 0.75 -3.98 -6.67
N THR A 40 -0.04 -4.81 -5.97
CA THR A 40 -1.48 -4.87 -6.22
C THR A 40 -2.20 -3.64 -5.65
N LEU A 41 -3.38 -3.29 -6.17
CA LEU A 41 -4.16 -2.15 -5.64
C LEU A 41 -4.46 -2.29 -4.15
N TYR A 42 -4.73 -3.51 -3.69
CA TYR A 42 -4.92 -3.78 -2.26
C TYR A 42 -3.63 -3.58 -1.44
N GLN A 43 -2.48 -4.01 -1.95
CA GLN A 43 -1.19 -3.74 -1.29
C GLN A 43 -0.91 -2.24 -1.23
N LYS A 44 -1.17 -1.52 -2.33
CA LYS A 44 -1.07 -0.06 -2.40
C LYS A 44 -2.00 0.62 -1.39
N PHE A 45 -3.25 0.16 -1.29
CA PHE A 45 -4.21 0.65 -0.31
C PHE A 45 -3.67 0.48 1.12
N LEU A 46 -3.18 -0.71 1.49
CA LEU A 46 -2.64 -0.95 2.83
C LEU A 46 -1.38 -0.11 3.11
N LYS A 47 -0.49 0.00 2.14
CA LYS A 47 0.70 0.85 2.21
C LYS A 47 0.30 2.29 2.52
N GLN A 48 -0.69 2.82 1.81
CA GLN A 48 -1.12 4.22 1.93
C GLN A 48 -2.02 4.47 3.15
N HIS A 49 -2.90 3.55 3.50
CA HIS A 49 -4.04 3.85 4.37
C HIS A 49 -4.12 3.00 5.64
N PHE A 50 -3.33 1.93 5.80
CA PHE A 50 -3.33 1.13 7.03
C PHE A 50 -2.04 1.31 7.83
N ALA A 51 -2.13 1.98 8.99
CA ALA A 51 -1.01 2.21 9.87
C ALA A 51 -1.47 2.13 11.34
N PRO A 52 -1.56 0.92 11.93
CA PRO A 52 -1.96 0.79 13.33
C PRO A 52 -0.99 1.56 14.23
N LYS A 53 -1.52 2.22 15.26
CA LYS A 53 -0.75 3.09 16.18
C LYS A 53 -0.10 4.30 15.51
N MET A 54 -0.63 4.72 14.35
CA MET A 54 -0.26 5.99 13.73
C MET A 54 -0.68 7.15 14.62
N VAL A 55 0.13 8.22 14.64
CA VAL A 55 -0.18 9.47 15.36
C VAL A 55 0.17 10.66 14.49
N ALA A 56 -0.51 11.78 14.69
CA ALA A 56 -0.38 12.99 13.86
C ALA A 56 1.08 13.45 13.66
N LYS A 57 1.90 13.41 14.72
CA LYS A 57 3.32 13.82 14.68
C LYS A 57 4.22 12.97 13.78
N LYS A 58 3.75 11.82 13.29
CA LYS A 58 4.53 10.87 12.47
C LYS A 58 4.26 11.02 10.96
N CYS A 59 3.39 11.93 10.52
CA CYS A 59 2.99 12.07 9.12
C CYS A 59 4.19 12.14 8.16
N ASP A 60 5.12 13.07 8.36
CA ASP A 60 6.32 13.24 7.52
C ASP A 60 7.09 11.93 7.37
N ARG A 61 7.40 11.30 8.51
CA ARG A 61 8.23 10.10 8.56
C ARG A 61 7.53 8.92 7.89
N GLU A 62 6.26 8.66 8.20
CA GLU A 62 5.55 7.49 7.67
C GLU A 62 5.28 7.60 6.17
N ILE A 63 4.93 8.79 5.66
CA ILE A 63 4.74 9.01 4.21
C ILE A 63 6.04 8.77 3.45
N VAL A 64 7.17 9.30 3.95
CA VAL A 64 8.49 9.09 3.33
C VAL A 64 8.92 7.64 3.42
N LYS A 65 8.85 7.03 4.61
CA LYS A 65 9.24 5.63 4.84
C LYS A 65 8.49 4.65 3.93
N ARG A 66 7.19 4.91 3.71
CA ARG A 66 6.31 4.07 2.90
C ARG A 66 6.31 4.44 1.42
N LYS A 67 7.10 5.43 1.00
CA LYS A 67 7.17 5.91 -0.40
C LYS A 67 5.78 6.23 -0.95
N ILE A 68 5.00 7.01 -0.20
CA ILE A 68 3.67 7.44 -0.63
C ILE A 68 3.84 8.73 -1.44
N TYR A 69 3.53 8.66 -2.73
CA TYR A 69 3.65 9.77 -3.68
C TYR A 69 2.28 10.24 -4.15
N GLY A 70 2.20 11.50 -4.56
CA GLY A 70 1.06 12.03 -5.32
C GLY A 70 1.06 11.46 -6.73
N ASP A 71 2.23 11.45 -7.35
CA ASP A 71 2.49 10.84 -8.65
C ASP A 71 3.72 9.92 -8.57
N GLU A 72 3.60 8.71 -9.13
CA GLU A 72 4.66 7.68 -9.06
C GLU A 72 5.84 7.99 -9.98
N GLY A 73 5.64 8.74 -11.07
CA GLY A 73 6.70 9.07 -12.04
C GLY A 73 7.61 10.21 -11.58
N THR A 74 7.03 11.23 -10.97
CA THR A 74 7.71 12.44 -10.47
C THR A 74 8.08 12.35 -8.99
N HIS A 75 7.53 11.37 -8.26
CA HIS A 75 7.69 11.21 -6.82
C HIS A 75 7.26 12.45 -6.01
N SER A 76 6.29 13.21 -6.53
CA SER A 76 5.71 14.38 -5.88
C SER A 76 5.10 14.06 -4.52
N CYS A 77 4.99 15.06 -3.66
CA CYS A 77 4.33 14.92 -2.37
C CYS A 77 2.82 14.73 -2.57
N LYS A 78 2.26 13.72 -1.91
CA LYS A 78 0.81 13.49 -1.93
C LYS A 78 0.12 14.61 -1.14
N GLN A 79 -0.89 15.26 -1.72
CA GLN A 79 -1.54 16.42 -1.09
C GLN A 79 -2.23 16.07 0.24
N VAL A 80 -2.98 14.96 0.25
CA VAL A 80 -3.65 14.44 1.44
C VAL A 80 -3.47 12.93 1.49
N ASN A 81 -3.18 12.41 2.67
CA ASN A 81 -3.19 10.98 2.92
C ASN A 81 -3.76 10.68 4.30
N THR A 82 -4.83 9.89 4.35
CA THR A 82 -5.42 9.43 5.61
C THR A 82 -4.96 8.02 5.97
N PHE A 83 -4.47 7.84 7.19
CA PHE A 83 -4.18 6.54 7.78
C PHE A 83 -5.29 6.12 8.75
N ILE A 84 -5.80 4.91 8.58
CA ILE A 84 -6.61 4.21 9.57
C ILE A 84 -5.64 3.73 10.66
N ALA A 85 -5.79 4.36 11.84
CA ALA A 85 -4.80 4.33 12.92
C ALA A 85 -5.17 3.38 14.05
N ASP A 86 -6.44 2.99 14.14
CA ASP A 86 -6.94 1.98 15.05
C ASP A 86 -7.71 0.88 14.31
N GLY A 87 -7.78 -0.29 14.93
CA GLY A 87 -8.41 -1.49 14.39
C GLY A 87 -7.43 -2.47 13.73
N LYS A 88 -7.98 -3.61 13.33
CA LYS A 88 -7.28 -4.68 12.63
C LYS A 88 -7.57 -4.58 11.14
N LYS A 89 -6.64 -5.08 10.32
CA LYS A 89 -6.82 -5.19 8.87
C LYS A 89 -8.13 -5.90 8.48
N LYS A 90 -8.57 -6.87 9.28
CA LYS A 90 -9.85 -7.57 9.12
C LYS A 90 -11.08 -6.65 9.25
N ASP A 91 -11.00 -5.58 10.04
CA ASP A 91 -12.12 -4.68 10.27
C ASP A 91 -12.33 -3.80 9.03
N ILE A 92 -11.23 -3.40 8.37
CA ILE A 92 -11.27 -2.68 7.08
C ILE A 92 -11.77 -3.61 5.97
N LEU A 93 -11.31 -4.86 5.92
CA LEU A 93 -11.84 -5.87 4.98
C LEU A 93 -13.34 -6.07 5.16
N GLY A 94 -13.83 -6.08 6.40
CA GLY A 94 -15.25 -6.19 6.70
C GLY A 94 -16.10 -5.09 6.08
N VAL A 95 -15.55 -3.89 5.84
CA VAL A 95 -16.26 -2.79 5.15
C VAL A 95 -16.62 -3.20 3.73
N CYS A 96 -15.77 -3.99 3.05
CA CYS A 96 -16.04 -4.53 1.72
C CYS A 96 -16.93 -5.78 1.70
N ASP A 97 -17.53 -6.13 2.84
CA ASP A 97 -18.45 -7.28 2.98
C ASP A 97 -19.67 -6.83 3.78
N LYS A 98 -19.81 -7.23 5.05
CA LYS A 98 -21.02 -6.96 5.87
C LYS A 98 -20.96 -5.71 6.76
N ALA A 99 -19.79 -5.08 6.92
CA ALA A 99 -19.59 -3.94 7.81
C ALA A 99 -19.59 -2.58 7.08
N GLY A 100 -19.98 -2.57 5.80
CA GLY A 100 -20.19 -1.36 5.01
C GLY A 100 -21.61 -1.28 4.44
N SER A 101 -21.93 -0.12 3.89
CA SER A 101 -23.16 0.16 3.16
C SER A 101 -22.82 0.84 1.82
N PRO A 102 -23.66 0.68 0.77
CA PRO A 102 -23.46 1.39 -0.49
C PRO A 102 -23.33 2.91 -0.30
N TYR A 103 -22.44 3.54 -1.06
CA TYR A 103 -22.23 4.99 -1.08
C TYR A 103 -22.12 5.47 -2.54
N PRO A 104 -22.55 6.71 -2.87
CA PRO A 104 -22.50 7.23 -4.24
C PRO A 104 -21.12 7.09 -4.89
N GLY A 105 -21.11 6.87 -6.21
CA GLY A 105 -19.87 6.75 -7.00
C GLY A 105 -19.20 5.37 -6.98
N ASN A 106 -19.97 4.30 -6.77
CA ASN A 106 -19.46 2.93 -6.61
C ASN A 106 -18.45 2.82 -5.46
N LEU A 107 -18.84 3.40 -4.32
CA LEU A 107 -18.07 3.41 -3.08
C LEU A 107 -18.85 2.68 -1.99
N THR A 108 -18.18 2.45 -0.88
CA THR A 108 -18.73 1.81 0.31
C THR A 108 -18.36 2.65 1.53
N ILE A 109 -19.37 3.03 2.31
CA ILE A 109 -19.18 3.72 3.58
C ILE A 109 -19.17 2.71 4.72
N SER A 110 -18.28 2.89 5.70
CA SER A 110 -18.27 2.01 6.88
C SER A 110 -19.48 2.24 7.78
N ASN A 111 -20.03 1.16 8.34
CA ASN A 111 -21.17 1.23 9.25
C ASN A 111 -20.75 1.81 10.61
N LYS A 112 -19.51 1.54 11.03
CA LYS A 112 -18.90 2.06 12.27
C LYS A 112 -17.78 3.06 11.95
N PRO A 113 -17.52 4.03 12.84
CA PRO A 113 -16.41 4.95 12.67
C PRO A 113 -15.06 4.26 12.93
N PHE A 114 -14.01 4.80 12.32
CA PHE A 114 -12.61 4.44 12.55
C PHE A 114 -11.85 5.62 13.11
N HIS A 115 -10.87 5.36 13.97
CA HIS A 115 -9.88 6.37 14.33
C HIS A 115 -8.89 6.54 13.18
N VAL A 116 -8.76 7.78 12.70
CA VAL A 116 -7.94 8.10 11.53
C VAL A 116 -7.02 9.29 11.80
N ILE A 117 -5.87 9.29 11.13
CA ILE A 117 -4.90 10.38 11.09
C ILE A 117 -4.82 10.88 9.65
N THR A 118 -5.29 12.09 9.40
CA THR A 118 -5.18 12.74 8.08
C THR A 118 -3.93 13.60 8.04
N CYS A 119 -3.02 13.28 7.12
CA CYS A 119 -1.82 14.04 6.85
C CYS A 119 -2.09 14.97 5.64
N LYS A 120 -2.06 16.27 5.87
CA LYS A 120 -2.21 17.30 4.82
C LYS A 120 -0.87 17.96 4.55
N LEU A 121 -0.46 18.04 3.29
CA LEU A 121 0.78 18.69 2.88
C LEU A 121 0.79 20.16 3.35
N LYS A 122 1.91 20.63 3.87
CA LYS A 122 2.13 22.02 4.25
C LYS A 122 2.64 22.80 3.04
N GLY A 123 2.11 24.01 2.86
CA GLY A 123 2.50 24.88 1.75
C GLY A 123 1.88 24.46 0.42
N LYS A 124 2.29 25.13 -0.66
CA LYS A 124 1.76 24.90 -2.02
C LYS A 124 2.66 24.06 -2.92
N SER A 125 3.91 23.81 -2.52
CA SER A 125 4.85 23.02 -3.32
C SER A 125 4.75 21.55 -2.95
N ASP A 126 4.69 20.71 -3.98
CA ASP A 126 4.73 19.25 -3.89
C ASP A 126 6.15 18.68 -4.08
N ARG A 127 7.17 19.55 -4.08
CA ARG A 127 8.58 19.13 -4.13
C ARG A 127 9.04 18.65 -2.76
N ARG A 128 9.93 17.66 -2.78
CA ARG A 128 10.58 17.12 -1.57
C ARG A 128 11.55 18.16 -0.99
N PRO A 129 11.75 18.19 0.34
CA PRO A 129 11.19 17.29 1.36
C PRO A 129 9.73 17.62 1.74
N CYS A 130 8.87 16.60 1.76
CA CYS A 130 7.46 16.77 2.11
C CYS A 130 7.28 17.00 3.61
N LYS A 131 6.51 18.03 3.98
CA LYS A 131 6.14 18.34 5.36
C LYS A 131 4.63 18.35 5.50
N TYR A 132 4.10 17.76 6.56
CA TYR A 132 2.67 17.55 6.74
C TYR A 132 2.18 18.11 8.07
N ARG A 133 0.92 18.54 8.09
CA ARG A 133 0.11 18.71 9.29
C ARG A 133 -0.72 17.44 9.46
N GLY A 134 -0.64 16.83 10.64
CA GLY A 134 -1.49 15.70 11.00
C GLY A 134 -2.70 16.17 11.80
N ASP A 135 -3.88 15.75 11.39
CA ASP A 135 -5.13 15.96 12.13
C ASP A 135 -5.68 14.58 12.55
N SER A 136 -6.09 14.45 13.82
CA SER A 136 -6.69 13.23 14.36
C SER A 136 -8.21 13.38 14.42
N SER A 137 -8.95 12.33 14.07
CA SER A 137 -10.42 12.33 14.15
C SER A 137 -10.96 10.91 14.22
N THR A 138 -12.21 10.77 14.64
CA THR A 138 -12.97 9.51 14.59
C THR A 138 -14.17 9.71 13.67
N ARG A 139 -14.23 8.97 12.55
CA ARG A 139 -15.25 9.18 11.51
C ARG A 139 -15.50 7.92 10.70
N LYS A 140 -16.63 7.85 10.00
CA LYS A 140 -16.85 6.80 8.99
C LYS A 140 -15.88 7.00 7.83
N ILE A 141 -15.38 5.89 7.29
CA ILE A 141 -14.51 5.89 6.10
C ILE A 141 -15.33 5.57 4.87
N VAL A 142 -14.92 6.11 3.73
CA VAL A 142 -15.48 5.80 2.42
C VAL A 142 -14.37 5.22 1.56
N ILE A 143 -14.60 4.03 1.02
CA ILE A 143 -13.59 3.27 0.26
C ILE A 143 -14.21 2.66 -1.00
N ARG A 144 -13.37 2.35 -1.99
CA ARG A 144 -13.77 1.46 -3.09
C ARG A 144 -13.35 0.04 -2.77
N CYS A 145 -14.22 -0.90 -3.10
CA CYS A 145 -13.99 -2.32 -2.94
C CYS A 145 -14.00 -3.03 -4.31
N GLU A 146 -13.03 -3.91 -4.54
CA GLU A 146 -12.97 -4.81 -5.70
C GLU A 146 -12.73 -6.23 -5.19
N ASN A 147 -13.57 -7.19 -5.59
CA ASN A 147 -13.46 -8.59 -5.15
C ASN A 147 -13.33 -8.73 -3.61
N LYS A 148 -14.14 -7.96 -2.85
CA LYS A 148 -14.12 -7.87 -1.39
C LYS A 148 -12.83 -7.31 -0.76
N LEU A 149 -11.96 -6.68 -1.55
CA LEU A 149 -10.73 -6.04 -1.09
C LEU A 149 -10.82 -4.53 -1.24
N PRO A 150 -10.34 -3.74 -0.25
CA PRO A 150 -10.26 -2.30 -0.37
C PRO A 150 -9.14 -1.90 -1.33
N VAL A 151 -9.44 -1.05 -2.30
CA VAL A 151 -8.49 -0.63 -3.35
C VAL A 151 -8.28 0.88 -3.42
N HIS A 152 -9.21 1.67 -2.89
CA HIS A 152 -9.12 3.14 -2.85
C HIS A 152 -9.74 3.69 -1.57
N TYR A 153 -9.17 4.77 -1.03
CA TYR A 153 -9.72 5.53 0.09
C TYR A 153 -10.15 6.90 -0.42
N GLU A 154 -11.40 7.28 -0.14
CA GLU A 154 -11.94 8.57 -0.55
C GLU A 154 -11.58 9.66 0.47
N GLU A 155 -10.68 10.56 0.08
CA GLU A 155 -10.24 11.68 0.91
C GLU A 155 -11.29 12.80 0.99
N GLY A 156 -11.18 13.68 2.00
CA GLY A 156 -12.04 14.87 2.10
C GLY A 156 -13.49 14.61 2.58
N LYS A 157 -13.90 13.36 2.76
CA LYS A 157 -15.19 13.02 3.38
C LYS A 157 -15.06 12.93 4.89
N ILE A 158 -15.74 13.82 5.60
CA ILE A 158 -15.85 13.80 7.06
C ILE A 158 -17.32 13.56 7.39
N ILE A 159 -17.63 12.32 7.75
CA ILE A 159 -18.97 11.92 8.18
C ILE A 159 -18.85 11.56 9.66
N PRO A 160 -19.24 12.48 10.57
CA PRO A 160 -19.16 12.24 12.01
C PRO A 160 -20.12 11.11 12.42
N PRO A 161 -19.90 10.49 13.60
CA PRO A 161 -20.89 9.60 14.19
C PRO A 161 -22.20 10.38 14.43
N ALA A 162 -23.35 9.70 14.34
CA ALA A 162 -24.69 10.30 14.40
C ALA A 162 -25.05 11.05 15.70
N ASN A 163 -24.14 11.11 16.67
CA ASN A 163 -24.30 11.79 17.96
C ASN A 163 -23.40 13.03 18.12
N GLU A 164 -22.64 13.42 17.10
CA GLU A 164 -21.90 14.69 17.06
C GLU A 164 -22.51 15.58 15.99
N SER A 165 -23.54 16.33 16.38
CA SER A 165 -24.00 17.51 15.65
C SER A 165 -22.88 18.54 15.70
N VAL A 166 -22.30 18.87 14.54
CA VAL A 166 -21.51 20.10 14.36
C VAL A 166 -22.45 21.28 14.31
#